data_AF-A0A0C3A247-F1
#
_entry.id   AF-A0A0C3A247-F1
#
_cell.length_a   1.000
_cell.length_b   1.000
_cell.length_c   1.000
_cell.angle_alpha   90.00
_cell.angle_beta   90.00
_cell.angle_gamma   90.00
#
_symmetry.space_group_name_H-M   'P 1'
#
loop_
_entity.id
_entity.type
_entity.pdbx_description
1 polymer ?
#
loop_
_entity_poly.entity_id
_entity_poly.type
_entity_poly.pdbx_seq_one_letter_code
_entity_poly.pdbx_strand_id
1 'polypeptide(L)'
;LSPALRAILKERTESTLLSLIKKNKDTRYFSESPVFLNFHTTLQNLRKEGDSEDRDDALIESYYSAIPLTTHESHEPFVKRFLESNCLEKDVQNMFAPGLPYGIAATSSTSGKVKYIAMYSYGSLSTAPPKFTSGKTCRFFSFSYRQLTSVQNDKGDTIKKLPVGIASANESRIWAGLDVDQDHLNIKLAST
;
A
#
# COMPACT_ATOMS: atom_id res chain seq x y z
N LEU A 1 -4.34 -7.26 28.96
CA LEU A 1 -3.00 -6.64 28.78
C LEU A 1 -2.59 -6.01 30.09
N SER A 2 -1.38 -6.28 30.57
CA SER A 2 -0.85 -5.55 31.73
C SER A 2 -0.70 -4.06 31.39
N PRO A 3 -0.70 -3.15 32.38
CA PRO A 3 -0.51 -1.72 32.14
C PRO A 3 0.78 -1.42 31.35
N ALA A 4 1.88 -2.09 31.68
CA ALA A 4 3.16 -1.93 30.97
C ALA A 4 3.08 -2.36 29.50
N LEU A 5 2.44 -3.50 29.20
CA LEU A 5 2.26 -3.97 27.83
C LEU A 5 1.33 -3.04 27.03
N ARG A 6 0.33 -2.46 27.68
CA ARG A 6 -0.57 -1.48 27.05
C ARG A 6 0.19 -0.20 26.67
N ALA A 7 1.08 0.29 27.55
CA ALA A 7 1.89 1.47 27.27
C ALA A 7 2.83 1.25 26.08
N ILE A 8 3.57 0.13 26.06
CA ILE A 8 4.46 -0.23 24.94
C ILE A 8 3.69 -0.35 23.62
N LEU A 9 2.51 -0.99 23.65
CA LEU A 9 1.69 -1.13 22.45
C LEU A 9 1.19 0.23 21.94
N LYS A 10 0.77 1.12 22.85
CA LYS A 10 0.33 2.48 22.51
C LYS A 10 1.46 3.24 21.82
N GLU A 11 2.63 3.34 22.46
CA GLU A 11 3.80 4.05 21.94
C GLU A 11 4.20 3.53 20.54
N ARG A 12 4.27 2.21 20.38
CA ARG A 12 4.61 1.60 19.08
C ARG A 12 3.57 1.91 18.00
N THR A 13 2.29 1.93 18.37
CA THR A 13 1.18 2.20 17.44
C THR A 13 1.23 3.65 16.98
N GLU A 14 1.38 4.59 17.92
CA GLU A 14 1.49 6.02 17.68
C GLU A 14 2.71 6.38 16.85
N SER A 15 3.89 5.83 17.19
CA SER A 15 5.12 6.00 16.41
C SER A 15 4.98 5.47 14.97
N THR A 16 4.29 4.33 14.80
CA THR A 16 4.01 3.78 13.46
C THR A 16 3.05 4.69 12.68
N LEU A 17 1.97 5.17 13.30
CA LEU A 17 1.02 6.09 12.69
C LEU A 17 1.70 7.38 12.24
N LEU A 18 2.50 7.98 13.11
CA LEU A 18 3.25 9.19 12.83
C LEU A 18 4.20 9.01 11.63
N SER A 19 4.92 7.89 11.59
CA SER A 19 5.79 7.54 10.47
C SER A 19 5.01 7.42 9.15
N LEU A 20 3.84 6.78 9.18
CA LEU A 20 2.96 6.66 8.01
C LEU A 20 2.45 8.02 7.52
N ILE A 21 2.00 8.90 8.43
CA ILE A 21 1.55 10.25 8.09
C ILE A 21 2.69 11.03 7.43
N LYS A 22 3.85 11.10 8.09
CA LYS A 22 5.03 11.84 7.58
C LYS A 22 5.48 11.33 6.21
N LYS A 23 5.41 10.01 5.99
CA LYS A 23 5.82 9.38 4.72
C LYS A 23 4.82 9.58 3.58
N ASN A 24 3.53 9.63 3.89
CA ASN A 24 2.47 9.63 2.88
C ASN A 24 1.81 11.01 2.68
N LYS A 25 2.25 12.05 3.42
CA LYS A 25 1.69 13.40 3.36
C LYS A 25 1.75 14.06 1.97
N ASP A 26 2.65 13.63 1.10
CA ASP A 26 2.82 14.19 -0.24
C ASP A 26 2.22 13.25 -1.32
N THR A 27 1.45 12.25 -0.92
CA THR A 27 0.79 11.33 -1.85
C THR A 27 -0.47 11.94 -2.43
N ARG A 28 -0.87 11.46 -3.60
CA ARG A 28 -2.05 11.96 -4.31
C ARG A 28 -3.33 11.69 -3.55
N TYR A 29 -3.50 10.48 -3.00
CA TYR A 29 -4.69 10.14 -2.22
C TYR A 29 -4.80 11.02 -0.98
N PHE A 30 -3.68 11.28 -0.28
CA PHE A 30 -3.69 12.18 0.86
C PHE A 30 -4.09 13.61 0.47
N SER A 31 -3.61 14.10 -0.68
CA SER A 31 -3.81 15.49 -1.11
C SER A 31 -5.15 15.73 -1.81
N GLU A 32 -5.62 14.79 -2.62
CA GLU A 32 -6.77 14.93 -3.51
C GLU A 32 -8.06 14.33 -2.92
N SER A 33 -7.97 13.40 -1.96
CA SER A 33 -9.15 12.74 -1.41
C SER A 33 -9.91 13.66 -0.45
N PRO A 34 -11.25 13.76 -0.58
CA PRO A 34 -12.07 14.55 0.34
C PRO A 34 -12.01 14.03 1.78
N VAL A 35 -11.59 12.77 2.00
CA VAL A 35 -11.40 12.16 3.33
C VAL A 35 -10.46 13.00 4.21
N PHE A 36 -9.42 13.60 3.61
CA PHE A 36 -8.40 14.33 4.36
C PHE A 36 -8.67 15.83 4.47
N LEU A 37 -9.77 16.34 3.92
CA LEU A 37 -10.06 17.78 3.88
C LEU A 37 -10.04 18.44 5.28
N ASN A 38 -10.74 17.82 6.23
CA ASN A 38 -10.77 18.30 7.61
C ASN A 38 -9.37 18.22 8.25
N PHE A 39 -8.65 17.13 8.00
CA PHE A 39 -7.30 16.94 8.52
C PHE A 39 -6.34 18.02 8.00
N HIS A 40 -6.35 18.32 6.70
CA HIS A 40 -5.57 19.41 6.11
C HIS A 40 -5.86 20.76 6.76
N THR A 41 -7.14 21.03 7.06
CA THR A 41 -7.57 22.27 7.72
C THR A 41 -6.99 22.35 9.13
N THR A 42 -7.06 21.27 9.89
CA THR A 42 -6.45 21.18 11.23
C THR A 42 -4.92 21.37 11.16
N LEU A 43 -4.24 20.74 10.20
CA LEU A 43 -2.80 20.90 10.02
C LEU A 43 -2.40 22.34 9.69
N GLN A 44 -3.19 23.05 8.89
CA GLN A 44 -2.93 24.46 8.59
C GLN A 44 -3.07 25.35 9.82
N ASN A 45 -4.02 25.05 10.71
CA ASN A 45 -4.20 25.79 11.95
C ASN A 45 -3.05 25.52 12.92
N LEU A 46 -2.66 24.25 13.10
CA LEU A 46 -1.49 23.87 13.91
C LEU A 46 -0.21 24.57 13.46
N ARG A 47 0.01 24.73 12.14
CA ARG A 47 1.18 25.46 11.61
C ARG A 47 1.18 26.94 11.96
N LYS A 48 0.02 27.56 12.15
CA LYS A 48 -0.09 28.99 12.50
C LYS A 48 0.18 29.24 13.99
N GLU A 49 0.01 28.23 14.84
CA GLU A 49 0.10 28.34 16.30
C GLU A 49 1.54 28.22 16.85
N GLY A 50 2.52 27.91 15.99
CA GLY A 50 3.94 27.88 16.36
C GLY A 50 4.54 26.48 16.42
N ASP A 51 5.86 26.43 16.57
CA ASP A 51 6.71 25.27 16.28
C ASP A 51 7.22 24.67 17.62
N SER A 52 6.41 23.82 18.28
CA SER A 52 6.76 23.17 19.56
C SER A 52 7.05 21.67 19.43
N GLU A 53 7.70 21.09 20.44
CA GLU A 53 7.94 19.64 20.57
C GLU A 53 6.63 18.83 20.65
N ASP A 54 5.51 19.45 21.01
CA ASP A 54 4.16 18.84 21.07
C ASP A 54 3.50 18.62 19.69
N ARG A 55 4.19 18.94 18.59
CA ARG A 55 3.61 18.83 17.25
C ARG A 55 3.31 17.40 16.80
N ASP A 56 4.10 16.43 17.25
CA ASP A 56 3.87 15.03 16.88
C ASP A 56 2.63 14.47 17.60
N ASP A 57 2.43 14.81 18.88
CA ASP A 57 1.22 14.45 19.63
C ASP A 57 -0.01 15.18 19.07
N ALA A 58 0.10 16.49 18.79
CA ALA A 58 -0.97 17.26 18.16
C ALA A 58 -1.34 16.71 16.76
N LEU A 59 -0.35 16.19 16.01
CA LEU A 59 -0.57 15.56 14.71
C LEU A 59 -1.35 14.24 14.83
N ILE A 60 -1.03 13.43 15.85
CA ILE A 60 -1.75 12.18 16.14
C ILE A 60 -3.18 12.47 16.58
N GLU A 61 -3.39 13.40 17.50
CA GLU A 61 -4.72 13.80 17.95
C GLU A 61 -5.57 14.40 16.81
N SER A 62 -4.93 15.18 15.93
CA SER A 62 -5.58 15.68 14.71
C SER A 62 -5.97 14.57 13.76
N TYR A 63 -5.17 13.51 13.65
CA TYR A 63 -5.49 12.35 12.83
C TYR A 63 -6.74 11.65 13.36
N TYR A 64 -6.78 11.37 14.68
CA TYR A 64 -7.90 10.68 15.31
C TYR A 64 -9.21 11.48 15.27
N SER A 65 -9.14 12.80 15.36
CA SER A 65 -10.32 13.67 15.38
C SER A 65 -10.84 14.05 14.00
N ALA A 66 -9.95 14.20 12.99
CA ALA A 66 -10.33 14.79 11.71
C ALA A 66 -10.57 13.78 10.58
N ILE A 67 -10.01 12.57 10.66
CA ILE A 67 -10.14 11.57 9.60
C ILE A 67 -11.28 10.61 9.93
N PRO A 68 -12.36 10.57 9.13
CA PRO A 68 -13.46 9.67 9.35
C PRO A 68 -13.06 8.23 9.04
N LEU A 69 -13.82 7.27 9.58
CA LEU A 69 -13.75 5.88 9.14
C LEU A 69 -14.11 5.80 7.64
N THR A 70 -13.21 5.23 6.84
CA THR A 70 -13.35 5.14 5.39
C THR A 70 -13.83 3.77 4.91
N THR A 71 -14.57 3.74 3.82
CA THR A 71 -14.97 2.50 3.10
C THR A 71 -14.14 2.29 1.84
N HIS A 72 -14.33 1.14 1.18
CA HIS A 72 -13.69 0.84 -0.11
C HIS A 72 -13.98 1.89 -1.19
N GLU A 73 -15.19 2.43 -1.17
CA GLU A 73 -15.67 3.41 -2.15
C GLU A 73 -14.85 4.70 -2.13
N SER A 74 -14.29 5.07 -0.97
CA SER A 74 -13.48 6.29 -0.84
C SER A 74 -12.13 6.22 -1.57
N HIS A 75 -11.57 5.03 -1.78
CA HIS A 75 -10.28 4.84 -2.47
C HIS A 75 -10.42 4.18 -3.84
N GLU A 76 -11.58 3.61 -4.15
CA GLU A 76 -11.85 2.95 -5.43
C GLU A 76 -11.51 3.83 -6.66
N PRO A 77 -11.86 5.13 -6.73
CA PRO A 77 -11.54 5.97 -7.89
C PRO A 77 -10.02 6.10 -8.13
N PHE A 78 -9.24 6.13 -7.06
CA PHE A 78 -7.79 6.27 -7.11
C PHE A 78 -7.12 4.96 -7.52
N VAL A 79 -7.59 3.81 -7.02
CA VAL A 79 -7.06 2.50 -7.43
C VAL A 79 -7.41 2.20 -8.89
N LYS A 80 -8.60 2.62 -9.36
CA LYS A 80 -9.03 2.36 -10.74
C LYS A 80 -8.13 2.97 -11.81
N ARG A 81 -7.42 4.06 -11.51
CA ARG A 81 -6.45 4.65 -12.45
C ARG A 81 -5.35 3.67 -12.85
N PHE A 82 -4.97 2.74 -11.96
CA PHE A 82 -4.04 1.66 -12.27
C PHE A 82 -4.61 0.56 -13.19
N LEU A 83 -5.91 0.56 -13.44
CA LEU A 83 -6.61 -0.44 -14.25
C LEU A 83 -7.02 0.10 -15.62
N GLU A 84 -6.81 1.39 -15.86
CA GLU A 84 -7.07 2.02 -17.14
C GLU A 84 -6.10 1.50 -18.21
N SER A 85 -6.57 1.42 -19.46
CA SER A 85 -5.77 0.91 -20.58
C SER A 85 -4.54 1.79 -20.86
N ASN A 86 -4.66 3.09 -20.62
CA ASN A 86 -3.61 4.10 -20.80
C ASN A 86 -3.12 4.59 -19.43
N CYS A 87 -2.67 3.67 -18.58
CA CYS A 87 -2.17 3.99 -17.25
C CYS A 87 -0.85 4.78 -17.34
N LEU A 88 -0.91 6.11 -17.24
CA LEU A 88 0.27 6.97 -17.31
C LEU A 88 0.93 7.13 -15.94
N GLU A 89 2.26 7.11 -15.90
CA GLU A 89 3.06 7.30 -14.70
C GLU A 89 2.65 8.55 -13.94
N LYS A 90 2.55 9.70 -14.61
CA LYS A 90 2.14 10.97 -13.99
C LYS A 90 0.77 10.88 -13.29
N ASP A 91 -0.08 9.98 -13.75
CA ASP A 91 -1.45 9.80 -13.23
C ASP A 91 -1.51 8.87 -12.02
N VAL A 92 -0.47 8.05 -11.80
CA VAL A 92 -0.48 7.01 -10.77
C VAL A 92 0.75 6.98 -9.85
N GLN A 93 1.78 7.76 -10.17
CA GLN A 93 2.96 7.95 -9.35
C GLN A 93 2.58 8.55 -8.00
N ASN A 94 3.13 8.00 -6.92
CA ASN A 94 2.88 8.44 -5.56
C ASN A 94 1.38 8.41 -5.17
N MET A 95 0.59 7.48 -5.72
CA MET A 95 -0.87 7.49 -5.53
C MET A 95 -1.28 7.36 -4.07
N PHE A 96 -0.92 6.27 -3.41
CA PHE A 96 -1.27 5.99 -2.00
C PHE A 96 -0.04 6.06 -1.07
N ALA A 97 1.13 6.11 -1.68
CA ALA A 97 2.40 5.74 -1.10
C ALA A 97 3.50 6.21 -2.06
N PRO A 98 4.68 6.67 -1.58
CA PRO A 98 5.78 7.02 -2.46
C PRO A 98 6.16 5.88 -3.42
N GLY A 99 6.34 6.22 -4.70
CA GLY A 99 6.62 5.27 -5.78
C GLY A 99 5.37 4.72 -6.47
N LEU A 100 5.58 3.62 -7.21
CA LEU A 100 4.53 2.79 -7.79
C LEU A 100 4.32 1.53 -6.94
N PRO A 101 3.09 1.00 -6.83
CA PRO A 101 2.85 -0.25 -6.13
C PRO A 101 3.62 -1.40 -6.79
N TYR A 102 3.83 -2.48 -6.04
CA TYR A 102 4.35 -3.73 -6.55
C TYR A 102 3.34 -4.45 -7.45
N GLY A 103 2.06 -4.36 -7.10
CA GLY A 103 0.95 -4.94 -7.85
C GLY A 103 -0.39 -4.48 -7.29
N ILE A 104 -1.47 -4.87 -7.96
CA ILE A 104 -2.83 -4.57 -7.52
C ILE A 104 -3.50 -5.88 -7.08
N ALA A 105 -3.90 -5.94 -5.81
CA ALA A 105 -4.66 -7.05 -5.28
C ALA A 105 -6.15 -6.91 -5.61
N ALA A 106 -6.71 -7.92 -6.26
CA ALA A 106 -8.13 -8.17 -6.37
C ALA A 106 -8.55 -9.07 -5.20
N THR A 107 -9.32 -8.51 -4.26
CA THR A 107 -9.86 -9.26 -3.12
C THR A 107 -11.34 -9.59 -3.36
N SER A 108 -11.74 -10.79 -2.94
CA SER A 108 -13.14 -11.20 -2.95
C SER A 108 -13.90 -10.41 -1.89
N SER A 109 -14.93 -9.67 -2.30
CA SER A 109 -15.88 -9.06 -1.36
C SER A 109 -17.04 -10.02 -1.10
N THR A 110 -17.58 -9.99 0.12
CA THR A 110 -18.86 -10.61 0.46
C THR A 110 -20.04 -9.98 -0.28
N SER A 111 -19.85 -8.80 -0.89
CA SER A 111 -20.85 -8.08 -1.69
C SER A 111 -20.86 -8.43 -3.18
N GLY A 112 -20.10 -9.44 -3.62
CA GLY A 112 -20.02 -9.85 -5.04
C GLY A 112 -19.19 -8.92 -5.94
N LYS A 113 -18.84 -7.70 -5.50
CA LYS A 113 -17.97 -6.76 -6.23
C LYS A 113 -16.50 -6.98 -5.86
N VAL A 114 -15.63 -7.12 -6.85
CA VAL A 114 -14.17 -7.22 -6.62
C VAL A 114 -13.66 -5.90 -6.04
N LYS A 115 -12.89 -5.99 -4.96
CA LYS A 115 -12.21 -4.83 -4.35
C LYS A 115 -10.75 -4.83 -4.77
N TYR A 116 -10.28 -3.71 -5.28
CA TYR A 116 -8.89 -3.54 -5.67
C TYR A 116 -8.11 -2.77 -4.60
N ILE A 117 -6.89 -3.22 -4.30
CA ILE A 117 -5.98 -2.63 -3.32
C ILE A 117 -4.59 -2.52 -3.93
N ALA A 118 -3.98 -1.34 -3.90
CA ALA A 118 -2.61 -1.14 -4.35
C ALA A 118 -1.62 -1.63 -3.27
N MET A 119 -0.79 -2.62 -3.62
CA MET A 119 0.17 -3.22 -2.68
C MET A 119 1.55 -2.60 -2.87
N TYR A 120 2.06 -1.93 -1.84
CA TYR A 120 3.40 -1.35 -1.85
C TYR A 120 4.36 -2.21 -1.03
N SER A 121 5.59 -2.35 -1.52
CA SER A 121 6.68 -2.87 -0.71
C SER A 121 7.29 -1.70 0.06
N TYR A 122 6.97 -1.60 1.35
CA TYR A 122 7.67 -0.68 2.23
C TYR A 122 8.74 -1.42 3.02
N GLY A 123 9.90 -0.78 3.14
CA GLY A 123 11.13 -1.31 3.71
C GLY A 123 10.93 -2.31 4.84
N SER A 124 11.64 -3.43 4.71
CA SER A 124 11.78 -4.50 5.71
C SER A 124 10.57 -4.66 6.63
N LEU A 125 9.40 -4.97 6.06
CA LEU A 125 8.63 -6.08 6.65
C LEU A 125 9.67 -7.16 6.95
N SER A 126 9.62 -7.79 8.13
CA SER A 126 10.38 -9.01 8.40
C SER A 126 10.15 -9.98 7.23
N THR A 127 10.98 -9.88 6.19
CA THR A 127 10.81 -10.52 4.88
C THR A 127 11.30 -11.95 4.93
N ALA A 128 11.81 -12.37 6.08
CA ALA A 128 11.90 -13.77 6.39
C ALA A 128 10.46 -14.33 6.38
N PRO A 129 10.14 -15.30 5.50
CA PRO A 129 8.94 -16.10 5.69
C PRO A 129 8.94 -16.60 7.15
N PRO A 130 7.76 -16.82 7.77
CA PRO A 130 7.67 -17.32 9.13
C PRO A 130 8.65 -18.49 9.28
N LYS A 131 9.68 -18.33 10.12
CA LYS A 131 10.62 -19.40 10.40
C LYS A 131 9.86 -20.44 11.20
N PHE A 132 9.37 -21.48 10.53
CA PHE A 132 8.82 -22.63 11.23
C PHE A 132 9.96 -23.25 12.04
N THR A 133 9.77 -23.31 13.34
CA THR A 133 10.80 -23.76 14.30
C THR A 133 10.99 -25.28 14.28
N SER A 134 10.15 -26.02 13.54
CA SER A 134 10.28 -27.46 13.33
C SER A 134 9.58 -27.92 12.05
N GLY A 135 10.10 -29.00 11.44
CA GLY A 135 9.50 -29.66 10.27
C GLY A 135 9.93 -29.11 8.90
N LYS A 136 9.52 -29.82 7.85
CA LYS A 136 9.65 -29.37 6.45
C LYS A 136 8.29 -28.86 5.99
N THR A 137 8.21 -27.61 5.58
CA THR A 137 6.98 -27.05 4.99
C THR A 137 7.12 -27.01 3.47
N CYS A 138 6.22 -27.71 2.77
CA CYS A 138 6.03 -27.53 1.34
C CYS A 138 4.90 -26.52 1.14
N ARG A 139 5.14 -25.44 0.40
CA ARG A 139 4.12 -24.45 0.05
C ARG A 139 3.99 -24.37 -1.46
N PHE A 140 2.77 -24.39 -1.94
CA PHE A 140 2.45 -24.15 -3.35
C PHE A 140 1.85 -22.75 -3.46
N PHE A 141 2.42 -21.94 -4.35
CA PHE A 141 1.90 -20.62 -4.67
C PHE A 141 1.53 -20.58 -6.14
N SER A 142 0.36 -20.00 -6.45
CA SER A 142 0.04 -19.59 -7.81
C SER A 142 0.37 -18.12 -7.94
N PHE A 143 1.27 -17.80 -8.86
CA PHE A 143 1.63 -16.42 -9.20
C PHE A 143 0.77 -15.84 -10.34
N SER A 144 -0.36 -16.50 -10.63
CA SER A 144 -1.30 -16.07 -11.66
C SER A 144 -1.87 -14.69 -11.36
N TYR A 145 -2.02 -13.91 -12.42
CA TYR A 145 -2.69 -12.62 -12.43
C TYR A 145 -3.81 -12.66 -13.47
N ARG A 146 -4.86 -11.88 -13.23
CA ARG A 146 -5.99 -11.73 -14.15
C ARG A 146 -5.65 -10.80 -15.30
N GLN A 147 -4.85 -9.79 -14.99
CA GLN A 147 -4.44 -8.74 -15.91
C GLN A 147 -3.05 -8.27 -15.54
N LEU A 148 -2.29 -7.81 -16.53
CA LEU A 148 -1.02 -7.13 -16.35
C LEU A 148 -1.19 -5.71 -16.86
N THR A 149 -1.18 -4.73 -15.96
CA THR A 149 -1.25 -3.31 -16.36
C THR A 149 0.16 -2.80 -16.64
N SER A 150 0.38 -2.22 -17.82
CA SER A 150 1.61 -1.47 -18.11
C SER A 150 1.42 -0.02 -17.69
N VAL A 151 2.29 0.46 -16.80
CA VAL A 151 2.41 1.89 -16.48
C VAL A 151 3.36 2.50 -17.51
N GLN A 152 2.92 3.55 -18.19
CA GLN A 152 3.65 4.17 -19.30
C GLN A 152 4.10 5.59 -18.97
N ASN A 153 5.26 6.00 -19.48
CA ASN A 153 5.66 7.41 -19.46
C ASN A 153 4.93 8.21 -20.57
N ASP A 154 5.15 9.53 -20.63
CA ASP A 154 4.55 10.39 -21.67
C ASP A 154 4.98 10.05 -23.12
N LYS A 155 6.03 9.23 -23.29
CA LYS A 155 6.51 8.76 -24.59
C LYS A 155 5.86 7.43 -25.02
N GLY A 156 5.07 6.81 -24.14
CA GLY A 156 4.46 5.50 -24.35
C GLY A 156 5.35 4.31 -23.94
N ASP A 157 6.55 4.54 -23.40
CA ASP A 157 7.41 3.46 -22.91
C ASP A 157 6.85 2.89 -21.62
N THR A 158 6.77 1.56 -21.53
CA THR A 158 6.41 0.88 -20.29
C THR A 158 7.54 0.99 -19.27
N ILE A 159 7.30 1.68 -18.16
CA ILE A 159 8.26 1.82 -17.07
C ILE A 159 8.11 0.76 -15.98
N LYS A 160 6.90 0.19 -15.85
CA LYS A 160 6.59 -0.83 -14.85
C LYS A 160 5.38 -1.65 -15.27
N LYS A 161 5.42 -2.96 -15.03
CA LYS A 161 4.26 -3.84 -15.15
C LYS A 161 3.70 -4.18 -13.78
N LEU A 162 2.39 -4.04 -13.61
CA LEU A 162 1.68 -4.28 -12.37
C LEU A 162 0.80 -5.52 -12.51
N PRO A 163 1.12 -6.64 -11.84
CA PRO A 163 0.23 -7.79 -11.80
C PRO A 163 -1.04 -7.43 -11.02
N VAL A 164 -2.19 -7.60 -11.67
CA VAL A 164 -3.53 -7.45 -11.08
C VAL A 164 -4.06 -8.85 -10.79
N GLY A 165 -4.05 -9.25 -9.52
CA GLY A 165 -4.28 -10.65 -9.15
C GLY A 165 -4.62 -10.84 -7.69
N ILE A 166 -4.53 -12.08 -7.20
CA ILE A 166 -4.85 -12.39 -5.81
C ILE A 166 -3.77 -11.76 -4.90
N ALA A 167 -4.18 -11.19 -3.75
CA ALA A 167 -3.27 -10.51 -2.82
C ALA A 167 -2.09 -11.40 -2.39
N SER A 168 -2.34 -12.67 -2.08
CA SER A 168 -1.31 -13.62 -1.65
C SER A 168 -0.25 -13.90 -2.72
N ALA A 169 -0.60 -13.82 -4.01
CA ALA A 169 0.36 -13.96 -5.10
C ALA A 169 1.35 -12.79 -5.12
N ASN A 170 0.82 -11.56 -5.02
CA ASN A 170 1.63 -10.35 -4.96
C ASN A 170 2.50 -10.29 -3.69
N GLU A 171 1.95 -10.69 -2.55
CA GLU A 171 2.69 -10.79 -1.29
C GLU A 171 3.85 -11.80 -1.38
N SER A 172 3.59 -12.99 -1.95
CA SER A 172 4.60 -14.02 -2.14
C SER A 172 5.72 -13.56 -3.07
N ARG A 173 5.39 -12.77 -4.11
CA ARG A 173 6.39 -12.15 -4.98
C ARG A 173 7.25 -11.15 -4.23
N ILE A 174 6.65 -10.28 -3.42
CA ILE A 174 7.38 -9.30 -2.59
C ILE A 174 8.35 -10.03 -1.65
N TRP A 175 7.92 -11.11 -1.00
CA TRP A 175 8.78 -11.91 -0.11
C TRP A 175 9.92 -12.61 -0.83
N ALA A 176 9.66 -13.13 -2.02
CA ALA A 176 10.65 -13.86 -2.81
C ALA A 176 11.52 -12.94 -3.69
N GLY A 177 11.26 -11.62 -3.71
CA GLY A 177 11.94 -10.67 -4.58
C GLY A 177 11.71 -10.95 -6.08
N LEU A 178 10.55 -11.51 -6.44
CA LEU A 178 10.26 -11.98 -7.80
C LEU A 178 9.54 -10.92 -8.63
N ASP A 179 10.25 -10.37 -9.62
CA ASP A 179 9.63 -9.46 -10.58
C ASP A 179 8.70 -10.22 -11.54
N VAL A 180 7.56 -9.60 -11.89
CA VAL A 180 6.61 -10.13 -12.87
C VAL A 180 7.25 -10.24 -14.27
N ASP A 181 8.20 -9.37 -14.59
CA ASP A 181 8.93 -9.44 -15.87
C ASP A 181 9.74 -10.74 -16.01
N GLN A 182 10.10 -11.35 -14.88
CA GLN A 182 10.88 -12.60 -14.83
C GLN A 182 10.00 -13.85 -14.79
N ASP A 183 8.67 -13.73 -14.87
CA ASP A 183 7.77 -14.89 -14.77
C ASP A 183 8.08 -15.98 -15.78
N HIS A 184 8.44 -15.60 -17.00
CA HIS A 184 8.83 -16.54 -18.06
C HIS A 184 10.05 -17.40 -17.68
N LEU A 185 10.95 -16.89 -16.83
CA LEU A 185 12.11 -17.63 -16.32
C LEU A 185 11.74 -18.61 -15.20
N ASN A 186 10.61 -18.36 -14.53
CA ASN A 186 10.11 -19.15 -13.42
C ASN A 186 9.22 -20.31 -13.89
N ILE A 187 8.81 -20.32 -15.15
CA ILE A 187 8.14 -21.46 -15.78
C ILE A 187 9.22 -22.43 -16.28
N LYS A 188 9.69 -23.32 -15.41
CA LYS A 188 10.37 -24.54 -15.87
C LYS A 188 9.31 -25.52 -16.35
N LEU A 189 8.96 -25.44 -17.64
CA LEU A 189 8.31 -26.58 -18.29
C LEU A 189 9.29 -27.75 -18.21
N ALA A 190 8.80 -28.93 -17.82
CA ALA A 190 9.61 -30.14 -17.88
C ALA A 190 10.10 -30.28 -19.32
N SER A 191 11.43 -30.22 -19.51
CA SER A 191 12.05 -30.58 -20.76
C SER A 191 11.67 -32.04 -21.05
N THR A 192 10.85 -32.23 -22.08
CA THR A 192 10.47 -33.53 -22.64
C THR A 192 11.69 -34.31 -23.09
#